data_AF-A0A4D4L9J2-F1
#
_entry.id   AF-A0A4D4L9J2-F1
#
_cell.length_a   1.000
_cell.length_b   1.000
_cell.length_c   1.000
_cell.angle_alpha   90.00
_cell.angle_beta   90.00
_cell.angle_gamma   90.00
#
_symmetry.space_group_name_H-M   'P 1'
#
loop_
_entity.id
_entity.type
_entity.pdbx_description
1 polymer ?
#
loop_
_entity_poly.entity_id
_entity_poly.type
_entity_poly.pdbx_seq_one_letter_code
_entity_poly.pdbx_strand_id
1 'polypeptide(L)'
;MSGDFAAMFRDTPQAQELMRYLISADAQRAWGEKTAENSTHPFFANRDVRLDAQGDDGVGRKIAKTLQDSTSLCLDASDAMPTRMRVAFQRAALAYLSDTGKPPDGLLRSLERIRQSLRDTPDQPWLSTVCG
;
A
#
# COMPACT_ATOMS: atom_id res chain seq x y z
N MET A 1 -0.04 4.30 -4.04
CA MET A 1 -0.28 2.86 -4.29
C MET A 1 -1.39 2.43 -3.32
N SER A 2 -2.26 1.49 -3.69
CA SER A 2 -3.20 0.90 -2.73
C SER A 2 -2.82 -0.56 -2.51
N GLY A 3 -2.81 -0.99 -1.26
CA GLY A 3 -2.70 -2.39 -0.88
C GLY A 3 -4.02 -2.88 -0.30
N ASP A 4 -4.41 -4.09 -0.66
CA ASP A 4 -5.57 -4.77 -0.07
C ASP A 4 -5.13 -5.59 1.14
N PHE A 5 -5.86 -5.44 2.25
CA PHE A 5 -5.57 -6.13 3.50
C PHE A 5 -6.78 -6.92 3.97
N ALA A 6 -6.54 -8.15 4.45
CA ALA A 6 -7.51 -8.91 5.22
C ALA A 6 -7.20 -8.72 6.72
N ALA A 7 -8.21 -8.36 7.51
CA ALA A 7 -8.11 -8.20 8.95
C ALA A 7 -9.08 -9.12 9.68
N MET A 8 -8.59 -9.79 10.72
CA MET A 8 -9.41 -10.63 11.59
C MET A 8 -9.82 -9.83 12.84
N PHE A 9 -11.11 -9.47 12.92
CA PHE A 9 -11.65 -8.70 14.06
C PHE A 9 -12.06 -9.57 15.25
N ARG A 10 -12.28 -10.87 15.02
CA ARG A 10 -12.61 -11.84 16.06
C ARG A 10 -11.73 -13.08 15.90
N ASP A 11 -10.95 -13.38 16.93
CA ASP A 11 -10.09 -14.55 16.94
C ASP A 11 -10.93 -15.82 17.18
N THR A 12 -11.05 -16.64 16.14
CA THR A 12 -11.74 -17.94 16.18
C THR A 12 -10.94 -18.96 15.36
N PRO A 13 -11.01 -20.27 15.66
CA PRO A 13 -10.31 -21.28 14.89
C PRO A 13 -10.60 -21.21 13.38
N GLN A 14 -11.85 -20.95 13.00
CA GLN A 14 -12.31 -20.84 11.61
C GLN A 14 -11.74 -19.59 10.92
N ALA A 15 -11.72 -18.45 11.60
CA ALA A 15 -11.14 -17.23 11.05
C ALA A 15 -9.62 -17.36 10.88
N GLN A 16 -8.93 -18.02 11.81
CA GLN A 16 -7.51 -18.32 11.65
C GLN A 16 -7.24 -19.26 10.47
N GLU A 17 -8.08 -20.29 10.28
CA GLU A 17 -7.98 -21.19 9.13
C GLU A 17 -8.14 -20.44 7.81
N LEU A 18 -9.14 -19.56 7.71
CA LEU A 18 -9.33 -18.69 6.55
C LEU A 18 -8.09 -17.79 6.30
N MET A 19 -7.57 -17.13 7.34
CA MET A 19 -6.38 -16.28 7.19
C MET A 19 -5.17 -17.08 6.70
N ARG A 20 -4.94 -18.29 7.26
CA ARG A 20 -3.86 -19.19 6.79
C ARG A 20 -4.03 -19.59 5.33
N TYR A 21 -5.27 -19.87 4.91
CA TYR A 21 -5.57 -20.16 3.51
C TYR A 21 -5.25 -18.96 2.60
N LEU A 22 -5.75 -17.76 2.93
CA LEU A 22 -5.55 -16.54 2.13
C LEU A 22 -4.08 -16.14 1.97
N ILE A 23 -3.25 -16.39 2.97
CA ILE A 23 -1.80 -16.10 2.90
C ILE A 23 -0.97 -17.24 2.30
N SER A 24 -1.58 -18.40 2.01
CA SER A 24 -0.84 -19.54 1.46
C SER A 24 -0.38 -19.27 0.03
N ALA A 25 0.82 -19.74 -0.30
CA ALA A 25 1.38 -19.60 -1.64
C ALA A 25 0.49 -20.27 -2.71
N ASP A 26 -0.14 -21.39 -2.38
CA ASP A 26 -1.03 -22.11 -3.30
C ASP A 26 -2.32 -21.33 -3.60
N ALA A 27 -2.96 -20.75 -2.58
CA ALA A 27 -4.17 -19.95 -2.80
C ALA A 27 -3.86 -18.68 -3.61
N GLN A 28 -2.75 -18.01 -3.30
CA GLN A 28 -2.33 -16.79 -4.00
C GLN A 28 -1.90 -17.07 -5.44
N ARG A 29 -1.21 -18.19 -5.69
CA ARG A 29 -0.92 -18.66 -7.06
C ARG A 29 -2.19 -18.95 -7.83
N ALA A 30 -3.12 -19.70 -7.24
CA ALA A 30 -4.40 -20.01 -7.88
C ALA A 30 -5.22 -18.76 -8.17
N TRP A 31 -5.13 -17.71 -7.34
CA TRP A 31 -5.74 -16.42 -7.62
C TRP A 31 -5.09 -15.75 -8.85
N GLY A 32 -3.76 -15.69 -8.89
CA GLY A 32 -3.03 -15.15 -10.06
C GLY A 32 -3.40 -15.88 -11.36
N GLU A 33 -3.41 -17.21 -11.35
CA GLU A 33 -3.73 -18.06 -12.51
C GLU A 33 -5.19 -17.94 -12.97
N LYS A 34 -6.13 -17.74 -12.04
CA LYS A 34 -7.57 -17.60 -12.36
C LYS A 34 -7.99 -16.18 -12.70
N THR A 35 -7.08 -15.21 -12.64
CA THR A 35 -7.36 -13.84 -13.04
C THR A 35 -7.58 -13.80 -14.55
N ALA A 36 -8.66 -13.14 -15.00
CA ALA A 36 -8.97 -13.05 -16.41
C ALA A 36 -7.87 -12.29 -17.18
N GLU A 37 -7.57 -12.71 -18.40
CA GLU A 37 -6.48 -12.13 -19.23
C GLU A 37 -6.59 -10.61 -19.44
N ASN A 38 -7.81 -10.07 -19.39
CA ASN A 38 -8.09 -8.65 -19.53
C ASN A 38 -8.08 -7.87 -18.20
N SER A 39 -7.65 -8.49 -17.11
CA SER A 39 -7.57 -7.91 -15.77
C SER A 39 -6.13 -7.79 -15.31
N THR A 40 -5.86 -6.85 -14.42
CA THR A 40 -4.54 -6.74 -13.79
C THR A 40 -4.30 -7.93 -12.86
N HIS A 41 -3.23 -8.68 -13.11
CA HIS A 41 -2.82 -9.78 -12.24
C HIS A 41 -2.48 -9.25 -10.83
N PRO A 42 -2.89 -9.95 -9.76
CA PRO A 42 -2.57 -9.53 -8.40
C PRO A 42 -1.07 -9.67 -8.10
N PHE A 43 -0.55 -8.77 -7.27
CA PHE A 43 0.80 -8.83 -6.73
C PHE A 43 0.74 -9.26 -5.26
N PHE A 44 1.70 -10.08 -4.85
CA PHE A 44 1.75 -10.63 -3.50
C PHE A 44 3.07 -10.30 -2.81
N ALA A 45 2.99 -9.94 -1.52
CA ALA A 45 4.15 -9.79 -0.65
C ALA A 45 4.78 -11.15 -0.24
N ASN A 46 4.07 -12.25 -0.50
CA ASN A 46 4.53 -13.59 -0.20
C ASN A 46 5.63 -14.03 -1.19
N ARG A 47 6.80 -14.34 -0.64
CA ARG A 47 8.02 -14.74 -1.37
C ARG A 47 7.90 -16.10 -2.02
N ASP A 48 6.99 -16.93 -1.53
CA ASP A 48 6.79 -18.30 -1.99
C ASP A 48 5.84 -18.40 -3.19
N VAL A 49 5.21 -17.27 -3.57
CA VAL A 49 4.38 -17.21 -4.79
C VAL A 49 5.29 -17.14 -6.00
N ARG A 50 5.17 -18.11 -6.90
CA ARG A 50 5.97 -18.17 -8.11
C ARG A 50 5.67 -16.99 -9.04
N LEU A 51 6.71 -16.46 -9.68
CA LEU A 51 6.60 -15.32 -10.60
C LEU A 51 5.81 -15.64 -11.89
N ASP A 52 5.58 -16.92 -12.20
CA ASP A 52 4.72 -17.33 -13.32
C ASP A 52 3.24 -17.02 -13.11
N ALA A 53 2.82 -16.69 -11.88
CA ALA A 53 1.49 -16.13 -11.61
C ALA A 53 1.20 -14.80 -12.36
N GLN A 54 2.25 -14.15 -12.90
CA GLN A 54 2.16 -12.95 -13.75
C GLN A 54 2.10 -13.28 -15.25
N GLY A 55 2.07 -14.56 -15.62
CA GLY A 55 2.10 -15.01 -17.01
C GLY A 55 3.33 -14.50 -17.78
N ASP A 56 3.07 -14.01 -18.99
CA ASP A 56 4.08 -13.45 -19.91
C ASP A 56 4.28 -11.93 -19.73
N ASP A 57 3.65 -11.29 -18.73
CA ASP A 57 3.86 -9.87 -18.44
C ASP A 57 5.25 -9.63 -17.83
N GLY A 58 6.21 -9.25 -18.70
CA GLY A 58 7.57 -8.94 -18.29
C GLY A 58 7.69 -7.77 -17.30
N VAL A 59 6.75 -6.81 -17.28
CA VAL A 59 6.72 -5.72 -16.30
C VAL A 59 6.17 -6.24 -14.98
N GLY A 60 5.03 -6.93 -15.01
CA GLY A 60 4.43 -7.58 -13.84
C GLY A 60 5.41 -8.50 -13.12
N ARG A 61 6.15 -9.34 -13.86
CA ARG A 61 7.21 -10.20 -13.27
C ARG A 61 8.31 -9.40 -12.56
N LYS A 62 8.72 -8.25 -13.10
CA LYS A 62 9.72 -7.38 -12.46
C LYS A 62 9.17 -6.71 -11.19
N ILE A 63 7.90 -6.31 -11.19
CA ILE A 63 7.23 -5.75 -10.02
C ILE A 63 7.13 -6.83 -8.93
N ALA A 64 6.63 -8.01 -9.27
CA ALA A 64 6.52 -9.14 -8.35
C ALA A 64 7.90 -9.52 -7.76
N LYS A 65 8.94 -9.58 -8.60
CA LYS A 65 10.31 -9.84 -8.13
C LYS A 65 10.82 -8.77 -7.16
N THR A 66 10.60 -7.49 -7.46
CA THR A 66 10.99 -6.38 -6.57
C THR A 66 10.31 -6.51 -5.21
N LEU A 67 9.03 -6.89 -5.17
CA LEU A 67 8.30 -7.10 -3.92
C LEU A 67 8.83 -8.29 -3.11
N GLN A 68 9.16 -9.40 -3.78
CA GLN A 68 9.65 -10.62 -3.12
C GLN A 68 11.10 -10.52 -2.64
N ASP A 69 11.95 -9.80 -3.37
CA ASP A 69 13.37 -9.63 -3.04
C ASP A 69 13.59 -8.55 -1.95
N SER A 70 12.57 -7.76 -1.61
CA SER A 70 12.70 -6.68 -0.64
C SER A 70 12.90 -7.21 0.78
N THR A 71 13.93 -6.72 1.49
CA THR A 71 14.19 -7.03 2.90
C THR A 71 13.09 -6.49 3.82
N SER A 72 12.46 -5.39 3.43
CA SER A 72 11.37 -4.73 4.18
C SER A 72 10.32 -4.18 3.22
N LEU A 73 9.04 -4.42 3.50
CA LEU A 73 7.93 -3.82 2.78
C LEU A 73 7.32 -2.74 3.66
N CYS A 74 7.46 -1.48 3.23
CA CYS A 74 6.89 -0.33 3.92
C CYS A 74 5.75 0.24 3.10
N LEU A 75 4.71 0.68 3.79
CA LEU A 75 3.71 1.57 3.21
C LEU A 75 4.30 2.96 2.99
N ASP A 76 3.66 3.75 2.14
CA ASP A 76 4.16 5.09 1.91
C ASP A 76 3.83 5.99 3.11
N ALA A 77 4.63 7.03 3.34
CA ALA A 77 4.48 7.88 4.53
C ALA A 77 3.09 8.52 4.64
N SER A 78 2.35 8.66 3.53
CA SER A 78 0.99 9.20 3.53
C SER A 78 -0.03 8.23 4.12
N ASP A 79 0.28 6.92 4.20
CA ASP A 79 -0.57 5.91 4.86
C ASP A 79 -0.58 6.05 6.38
N ALA A 80 0.44 6.66 6.98
CA ALA A 80 0.44 7.04 8.40
C ALA A 80 -0.27 8.36 8.70
N MET A 81 -0.66 9.12 7.67
CA MET A 81 -1.27 10.43 7.84
C MET A 81 -2.78 10.32 8.08
N PRO A 82 -3.36 11.14 8.97
CA PRO A 82 -4.80 11.31 9.05
C PRO A 82 -5.40 11.73 7.70
N THR A 83 -6.63 11.31 7.41
CA THR A 83 -7.29 11.51 6.10
C THR A 83 -7.15 12.94 5.56
N ARG A 84 -7.37 13.96 6.40
CA ARG A 84 -7.28 15.36 5.98
C ARG A 84 -5.86 15.75 5.55
N MET A 85 -4.85 15.27 6.28
CA MET A 85 -3.45 15.50 5.94
C MET A 85 -3.05 14.73 4.68
N ARG A 86 -3.43 13.45 4.57
CA ARG A 86 -3.13 12.60 3.40
C ARG A 86 -3.64 13.23 2.10
N VAL A 87 -4.89 13.69 2.07
CA VAL A 87 -5.49 14.35 0.89
C VAL A 87 -4.73 15.64 0.54
N ALA A 88 -4.36 16.44 1.54
CA ALA A 88 -3.62 17.67 1.30
C ALA A 88 -2.21 17.40 0.76
N PHE A 89 -1.51 16.42 1.33
CA PHE A 89 -0.20 15.98 0.88
C PHE A 89 -0.22 15.50 -0.57
N GLN A 90 -1.19 14.64 -0.93
CA GLN A 90 -1.34 14.14 -2.31
C GLN A 90 -1.55 15.29 -3.32
N ARG A 91 -2.39 16.27 -2.98
CA ARG A 91 -2.60 17.46 -3.83
C ARG A 91 -1.33 18.32 -3.95
N ALA A 92 -0.61 18.51 -2.85
CA ALA A 92 0.63 19.26 -2.84
C ALA A 92 1.71 18.59 -3.70
N ALA A 93 1.84 17.26 -3.62
CA ALA A 93 2.77 16.49 -4.45
C ALA A 93 2.46 16.66 -5.95
N LEU A 94 1.19 16.52 -6.35
CA LEU A 94 0.78 16.73 -7.73
C LEU A 94 1.03 18.18 -8.20
N ALA A 95 0.77 19.17 -7.35
CA ALA A 95 1.01 20.58 -7.67
C ALA A 95 2.50 20.86 -7.87
N TYR A 96 3.38 20.28 -7.04
CA TYR A 96 4.83 20.40 -7.19
C TYR A 96 5.32 19.72 -8.48
N LEU A 97 4.86 18.50 -8.76
CA LEU A 97 5.25 17.76 -9.97
C LEU A 97 4.78 18.45 -11.26
N SER A 98 3.72 19.25 -11.18
CA SER A 98 3.21 20.02 -12.34
C SER A 98 4.09 21.22 -12.70
N ASP A 99 4.92 21.71 -11.77
CA ASP A 99 5.86 22.83 -11.99
C ASP A 99 7.00 22.77 -10.97
N THR A 100 7.99 21.92 -11.25
CA THR A 100 9.14 21.67 -10.36
C THR A 100 10.12 22.84 -10.31
N GLY A 101 9.96 23.85 -11.17
CA GLY A 101 10.76 25.08 -11.13
C GLY A 101 10.33 26.05 -10.03
N LYS A 102 9.12 25.86 -9.47
CA LYS A 102 8.63 26.65 -8.33
C LYS A 102 9.11 26.07 -7.00
N PRO A 103 9.58 26.92 -6.06
CA PRO A 103 9.93 26.47 -4.72
C PRO A 103 8.74 25.85 -3.99
N PRO A 104 8.91 24.71 -3.28
CA PRO A 104 7.82 24.01 -2.61
C PRO A 104 7.32 24.71 -1.34
N ASP A 105 7.97 25.80 -0.90
CA ASP A 105 7.74 26.46 0.39
C ASP A 105 6.27 26.83 0.64
N GLY A 106 5.56 27.30 -0.39
CA GLY A 106 4.13 27.64 -0.27
C GLY A 106 3.26 26.42 0.01
N LEU A 107 3.59 25.29 -0.62
CA LEU A 107 2.92 24.00 -0.41
C LEU A 107 3.24 23.47 0.99
N LEU A 108 4.52 23.50 1.39
CA LEU A 108 4.98 23.04 2.70
C LEU A 108 4.34 23.85 3.84
N ARG A 109 4.29 25.20 3.74
CA ARG A 109 3.58 26.04 4.73
C ARG A 109 2.09 25.72 4.82
N SER A 110 1.47 25.33 3.71
CA SER A 110 0.05 24.95 3.68
C SER A 110 -0.18 23.61 4.37
N LEU A 111 0.69 22.62 4.12
CA LEU A 111 0.68 21.33 4.80
C LEU A 111 0.93 21.47 6.31
N GLU A 112 1.87 22.34 6.71
CA GLU A 112 2.16 22.58 8.12
C GLU A 112 0.96 23.17 8.89
N ARG A 113 0.24 24.13 8.28
CA ARG A 113 -1.00 24.66 8.89
C ARG A 113 -2.06 23.57 9.11
N ILE A 114 -2.20 22.65 8.15
CA ILE A 114 -3.14 21.52 8.28
C ILE A 114 -2.68 20.59 9.39
N ARG A 115 -1.39 20.21 9.42
CA ARG A 115 -0.82 19.37 10.47
C ARG A 115 -1.04 19.96 11.87
N GLN A 116 -0.81 21.27 12.04
CA GLN A 116 -1.06 21.98 13.30
C GLN A 116 -2.53 21.93 13.70
N SER A 117 -3.45 22.13 12.75
CA SER A 117 -4.90 22.08 13.02
C SER A 117 -5.40 20.70 13.46
N LEU A 118 -4.62 19.64 13.24
CA LEU A 118 -4.97 18.26 13.58
C LEU A 118 -4.41 17.82 14.94
N ARG A 119 -3.56 18.63 15.60
CA ARG A 119 -2.92 18.22 16.87
C ARG A 119 -3.91 18.04 18.02
N ASP A 120 -5.03 18.76 17.98
CA ASP A 120 -6.02 18.77 19.06
C ASP A 120 -7.27 17.95 18.72
N THR A 121 -7.27 17.18 17.61
CA THR A 121 -8.41 16.37 17.19
C THR A 121 -8.36 15.00 17.90
N PRO A 122 -9.32 14.67 18.79
CA PRO A 122 -9.21 13.50 19.68
C PRO A 122 -9.19 12.12 19.02
N ASP A 123 -9.51 12.00 17.73
CA ASP A 123 -9.85 10.69 17.12
C ASP A 123 -9.06 10.35 15.84
N GLN A 124 -7.88 10.96 15.63
CA GLN A 124 -7.04 10.64 14.46
C GLN A 124 -5.61 10.27 14.87
N PRO A 125 -5.36 9.01 15.25
CA PRO A 125 -4.03 8.55 15.59
C PRO A 125 -3.13 8.60 14.35
N TRP A 126 -1.98 9.24 14.50
CA TRP A 126 -0.88 9.11 13.56
C TRP A 126 -0.24 7.75 13.81
N LEU A 127 -0.06 6.95 12.75
CA LEU A 127 0.73 5.72 12.89
C LEU A 127 2.19 6.12 13.14
N SER A 128 2.82 5.47 14.13
CA SER A 128 4.22 5.75 14.50
C SER A 128 5.22 5.14 13.52
N THR A 129 4.80 4.16 12.72
CA THR A 129 5.59 3.50 11.69
C THR A 129 4.71 3.07 10.52
N VAL A 130 5.30 3.02 9.33
CA VAL A 130 4.71 2.48 8.09
C VAL A 130 5.40 1.19 7.64
N CYS A 131 6.42 0.75 8.38
CA CYS A 131 7.16 -0.48 8.14
C CYS A 131 6.90 -1.46 9.29
N GLY A 132 6.84 -2.75 8.97
CA GLY A 132 6.70 -3.86 9.92
C GLY A 132 7.66 -5.00 9.60
#